data_AF-A0AB39RGP5-F1
#
_entry.id   AF-A0AB39RGP5-F1
#
_cell.length_a   1.000
_cell.length_b   1.000
_cell.length_c   1.000
_cell.angle_alpha   90.00
_cell.angle_beta   90.00
_cell.angle_gamma   90.00
#
_symmetry.space_group_name_H-M   'P 1'
#
loop_
_entity.id
_entity.type
_entity.pdbx_description
1 polymer ?
#
loop_
_entity_poly.entity_id
_entity_poly.type
_entity_poly.pdbx_seq_one_letter_code
_entity_poly.pdbx_strand_id
1 'polypeptide(L)'
;MSESAVQRALAASEQALSGIDEELERHAAGHGRVSSAGQLTAIRDQLTQMMLQLSSSPLPPRPRRVRGAGRVIADSWPYGSPLAALILDAERLYLQA
;
A
#
# COMPACT_ATOMS: atom_id res chain seq x y z
N MET A 1 -17.93 0.73 -15.67
CA MET A 1 -16.52 0.28 -15.80
C MET A 1 -15.65 0.65 -14.59
N SER A 2 -16.03 1.59 -13.74
CA SER A 2 -15.27 2.04 -12.55
C SER A 2 -15.32 1.08 -11.36
N GLU A 3 -16.44 0.40 -11.12
CA GLU A 3 -16.64 -0.50 -9.98
C GLU A 3 -15.65 -1.68 -9.95
N SER A 4 -15.34 -2.24 -11.13
CA SER A 4 -14.30 -3.26 -11.33
C SER A 4 -12.88 -2.76 -11.02
N ALA A 5 -12.60 -1.47 -11.24
CA ALA A 5 -11.28 -0.90 -10.99
C ALA A 5 -11.10 -0.59 -9.50
N VAL A 6 -12.15 -0.09 -8.84
CA VAL A 6 -12.20 0.14 -7.39
C VAL A 6 -12.05 -1.18 -6.64
N GLN A 7 -12.78 -2.23 -7.01
CA GLN A 7 -12.66 -3.55 -6.37
C GLN A 7 -11.25 -4.14 -6.52
N ARG A 8 -10.62 -3.98 -7.69
CA ARG A 8 -9.22 -4.42 -7.90
C ARG A 8 -8.24 -3.64 -7.04
N ALA A 9 -8.42 -2.33 -6.93
CA ALA A 9 -7.59 -1.49 -6.07
C ALA A 9 -7.77 -1.84 -4.59
N LEU A 10 -8.99 -2.14 -4.15
CA LEU A 10 -9.29 -2.60 -2.78
C LEU A 10 -8.60 -3.93 -2.49
N ALA A 11 -8.79 -4.94 -3.35
CA ALA A 11 -8.18 -6.25 -3.18
C ALA A 11 -6.64 -6.18 -3.13
N ALA A 12 -6.02 -5.37 -3.99
CA ALA A 12 -4.57 -5.16 -3.97
C ALA A 12 -4.12 -4.42 -2.69
N SER A 13 -4.89 -3.45 -2.21
CA SER A 13 -4.59 -2.72 -0.97
C SER A 13 -4.70 -3.63 0.26
N GLU A 14 -5.69 -4.52 0.30
CA GLU A 14 -5.84 -5.54 1.34
C GLU A 14 -4.67 -6.52 1.36
N GLN A 15 -4.24 -7.01 0.19
CA GLN A 15 -3.06 -7.87 0.08
C GLN A 15 -1.79 -7.16 0.56
N ALA A 16 -1.62 -5.89 0.18
CA ALA A 16 -0.48 -5.09 0.62
C ALA A 16 -0.50 -4.86 2.15
N LEU A 17 -1.66 -4.57 2.73
CA LEU A 17 -1.82 -4.42 4.19
C LEU A 17 -1.50 -5.71 4.93
N SER A 18 -2.03 -6.85 4.46
CA SER A 18 -1.73 -8.16 5.05
C SER A 18 -0.22 -8.42 5.05
N GLY A 19 0.46 -8.13 3.93
CA GLY A 19 1.90 -8.31 3.85
C GLY A 19 2.70 -7.36 4.75
N ILE A 20 2.21 -6.14 4.99
CA ILE A 20 2.82 -5.19 5.94
C ILE A 20 2.61 -5.67 7.38
N ASP A 21 1.40 -6.14 7.72
CA ASP A 21 1.10 -6.63 9.06
C ASP A 21 1.96 -7.85 9.41
N GLU A 22 2.14 -8.80 8.48
CA GLU A 22 3.10 -9.89 8.66
C GLU A 22 4.54 -9.41 8.83
N GLU A 23 4.95 -8.37 8.11
CA GLU A 23 6.30 -7.84 8.22
C GLU A 23 6.51 -7.08 9.54
N LEU A 24 5.48 -6.39 10.04
CA LEU A 24 5.47 -5.78 11.36
C LEU A 24 5.57 -6.84 12.47
N GLU A 25 4.87 -7.98 12.33
CA GLU A 25 5.01 -9.12 13.22
C GLU A 25 6.43 -9.71 13.19
N ARG A 26 7.01 -9.84 11.98
CA ARG A 26 8.42 -10.25 11.82
C ARG A 26 9.38 -9.27 12.48
N HIS A 27 9.13 -7.96 12.37
CA HIS A 27 9.89 -6.92 13.07
C HIS A 27 9.78 -7.04 14.59
N ALA A 28 8.58 -7.29 15.11
CA ALA A 28 8.36 -7.51 16.55
C ALA A 28 9.11 -8.76 17.06
N ALA A 29 9.27 -9.78 16.21
CA ALA A 29 10.06 -10.98 16.49
C ALA A 29 11.58 -10.80 16.29
N GLY A 30 12.05 -9.61 15.90
CA GLY A 30 13.47 -9.34 15.63
C GLY A 30 13.98 -9.90 14.30
N HIS A 31 13.08 -10.31 13.41
CA HIS A 31 13.38 -10.88 12.08
C HIS A 31 12.92 -9.99 10.93
N GLY A 32 12.67 -8.71 11.20
CA GLY A 32 12.29 -7.73 10.17
C GLY A 32 13.32 -7.68 9.04
N ARG A 33 12.87 -7.87 7.80
CA ARG A 33 13.73 -7.93 6.61
C ARG A 33 13.75 -6.63 5.84
N VAL A 34 12.66 -5.87 5.91
CA VAL A 34 12.51 -4.63 5.11
C VAL A 34 12.15 -3.43 5.98
N SER A 35 12.84 -2.31 5.73
CA SER A 35 12.63 -1.00 6.37
C SER A 35 12.58 -1.02 7.91
N SER A 36 12.33 0.14 8.53
CA SER A 36 12.01 0.19 9.96
C SER A 36 10.51 -0.03 10.20
N ALA A 37 10.14 -0.51 11.40
CA ALA A 37 8.73 -0.63 11.80
C ALA A 37 7.95 0.69 11.62
N GLY A 38 8.57 1.84 11.90
CA GLY A 38 7.95 3.15 11.69
C GLY A 38 7.63 3.46 10.21
N GLN A 39 8.49 3.04 9.27
CA GLN A 39 8.20 3.17 7.84
C GLN A 39 7.06 2.23 7.41
N LEU A 40 7.04 1.01 7.92
CA LEU A 40 5.95 0.05 7.66
C LEU A 40 4.61 0.57 8.18
N THR A 41 4.56 1.14 9.39
CA THR A 41 3.36 1.78 9.93
C THR A 41 2.91 2.96 9.07
N ALA A 42 3.82 3.82 8.62
CA ALA A 42 3.47 4.94 7.75
C ALA A 42 2.86 4.48 6.40
N ILE A 43 3.40 3.40 5.81
CA ILE A 43 2.85 2.82 4.57
C ILE A 43 1.47 2.18 4.85
N ARG A 44 1.31 1.48 5.98
CA ARG A 44 0.04 0.91 6.42
C ARG A 44 -1.05 1.97 6.53
N ASP A 45 -0.72 3.10 7.16
CA ASP A 45 -1.65 4.22 7.32
C ASP A 45 -2.03 4.81 5.96
N GLN A 46 -1.07 4.95 5.04
CA GLN A 46 -1.34 5.41 3.67
C GLN A 46 -2.27 4.46 2.90
N LEU A 47 -2.03 3.15 2.94
CA LEU A 47 -2.89 2.16 2.29
C LEU A 47 -4.30 2.14 2.89
N THR A 48 -4.40 2.25 4.22
CA THR A 48 -5.69 2.34 4.92
C THR A 48 -6.47 3.58 4.47
N GLN A 49 -5.81 4.72 4.33
CA GLN A 49 -6.41 5.95 3.78
C GLN A 49 -6.86 5.77 2.33
N MET A 50 -6.07 5.09 1.50
CA MET A 50 -6.45 4.77 0.12
C MET A 50 -7.71 3.89 0.07
N MET A 51 -7.79 2.86 0.91
CA MET A 51 -8.98 2.01 1.02
C MET A 51 -10.22 2.78 1.47
N LEU A 52 -10.08 3.65 2.48
CA LEU A 52 -11.18 4.52 2.92
C LEU A 52 -11.69 5.40 1.78
N GLN A 53 -10.78 5.95 0.97
CA GLN A 53 -11.14 6.76 -0.20
C GLN A 53 -11.73 5.93 -1.35
N LEU A 54 -11.30 4.68 -1.55
CA LEU A 54 -11.88 3.75 -2.51
C LEU A 54 -13.31 3.34 -2.12
N SER A 55 -13.56 3.18 -0.82
CA SER A 55 -14.89 2.87 -0.27
C SER A 55 -15.81 4.09 -0.20
N SER A 56 -15.26 5.30 -0.21
CA SER A 56 -16.02 6.55 -0.19
C SER A 56 -16.38 7.01 -1.60
N SER A 57 -17.66 7.23 -1.86
CA SER A 57 -18.14 7.81 -3.12
C SER A 57 -18.51 9.29 -2.91
N PRO A 58 -18.04 10.22 -3.75
CA PRO A 58 -17.19 10.03 -4.94
C PRO A 58 -15.69 9.97 -4.63
N LEU A 59 -14.95 9.19 -5.43
CA LEU A 59 -13.49 9.12 -5.38
C LEU A 59 -12.85 10.50 -5.57
N PRO A 60 -11.80 10.85 -4.80
CA PRO A 60 -11.09 12.09 -5.00
C PRO A 60 -10.45 12.14 -6.41
N PRO A 61 -10.40 13.32 -7.04
CA PRO A 61 -9.79 13.48 -8.36
C PRO A 61 -8.30 13.14 -8.29
N ARG A 62 -7.76 12.56 -9.38
CA ARG A 62 -6.37 12.08 -9.50
C ARG A 62 -5.25 12.94 -8.87
N PRO A 63 -5.25 14.28 -8.95
CA PRO A 63 -4.22 15.11 -8.31
C PRO A 63 -4.36 15.22 -6.78
N ARG A 64 -5.53 14.92 -6.21
CA ARG A 64 -5.78 14.91 -4.75
C ARG A 64 -5.63 13.52 -4.12
N ARG A 65 -5.37 12.50 -4.94
CA ARG A 65 -5.16 11.13 -4.49
C ARG A 65 -3.83 11.00 -3.76
N VAL A 66 -3.84 10.30 -2.63
CA VAL A 66 -2.64 10.07 -1.81
C VAL A 66 -1.61 9.30 -2.65
N ARG A 67 -0.36 9.75 -2.61
CA ARG A 67 0.79 9.12 -3.29
C ARG A 67 2.01 9.18 -2.40
N GLY A 68 2.95 8.26 -2.61
CA GLY A 68 4.28 8.33 -2.01
C GLY A 68 4.79 7.02 -1.42
N ALA A 69 3.93 6.01 -1.27
CA ALA A 69 4.33 4.70 -0.80
C ALA A 69 5.42 4.10 -1.70
N GLY A 70 5.25 4.20 -3.02
CA GLY A 70 6.24 3.72 -3.99
C GLY A 70 7.59 4.43 -3.95
N ARG A 71 7.63 5.70 -3.53
CA ARG A 71 8.89 6.45 -3.42
C ARG A 71 9.69 6.03 -2.19
N VAL A 72 9.02 5.76 -1.07
CA VAL A 72 9.65 5.23 0.15
C VAL A 72 10.21 3.84 -0.10
N ILE A 73 9.46 3.01 -0.82
CA ILE A 73 9.88 1.65 -1.19
C ILE A 73 11.10 1.68 -2.11
N ALA A 74 11.06 2.48 -3.17
CA ALA A 74 12.15 2.55 -4.14
C ALA A 74 13.50 3.00 -3.53
N ASP A 75 13.48 3.89 -2.54
CA ASP A 75 14.71 4.38 -1.89
C ASP A 75 15.23 3.46 -0.79
N SER A 76 14.36 2.73 -0.08
CA SER A 76 14.72 2.06 1.19
C SER A 76 14.67 0.53 1.16
N TRP A 77 14.06 -0.08 0.14
CA TRP A 77 13.77 -1.52 0.17
C TRP A 77 14.71 -2.35 -0.72
N PRO A 78 14.96 -3.62 -0.34
CA PRO A 78 15.74 -4.52 -1.19
C PRO A 78 15.05 -4.73 -2.54
N TYR A 79 15.86 -4.74 -3.60
CA TYR A 79 15.38 -5.06 -4.94
C TYR A 79 14.74 -6.46 -4.96
N GLY A 80 13.52 -6.57 -5.49
CA GLY A 80 12.79 -7.83 -5.54
C GLY A 80 12.01 -8.20 -4.26
N SER A 81 11.84 -7.28 -3.31
CA SER A 81 10.93 -7.51 -2.18
C SER A 81 9.50 -7.81 -2.68
N PRO A 82 8.91 -8.98 -2.38
CA PRO A 82 7.54 -9.30 -2.78
C PRO A 82 6.54 -8.29 -2.23
N LEU A 83 6.79 -7.80 -1.02
CA LEU A 83 5.94 -6.80 -0.37
C LEU A 83 6.03 -5.44 -1.06
N ALA A 84 7.20 -5.04 -1.58
CA ALA A 84 7.35 -3.83 -2.38
C ALA A 84 6.44 -3.88 -3.63
N ALA A 85 6.42 -5.01 -4.33
CA ALA A 85 5.60 -5.19 -5.51
C ALA A 85 4.11 -5.06 -5.20
N LEU A 86 3.64 -5.66 -4.11
CA LEU A 86 2.23 -5.56 -3.68
C LEU A 86 1.81 -4.11 -3.40
N ILE A 87 2.63 -3.36 -2.66
CA ILE A 87 2.30 -1.96 -2.32
C ILE A 87 2.32 -1.07 -3.57
N LEU A 88 3.29 -1.26 -4.46
CA LEU A 88 3.37 -0.53 -5.73
C LEU A 88 2.18 -0.83 -6.64
N ASP A 89 1.75 -2.09 -6.70
CA ASP A 89 0.56 -2.47 -7.48
C ASP A 89 -0.73 -1.89 -6.88
N ALA A 90 -0.86 -1.88 -5.56
CA ALA A 90 -1.99 -1.24 -4.88
C ALA A 90 -2.06 0.28 -5.21
N GLU A 91 -0.93 0.99 -5.13
CA GLU A 91 -0.86 2.41 -5.48
C GLU A 91 -1.19 2.65 -6.96
N ARG A 92 -0.66 1.82 -7.87
CA ARG A 92 -0.95 1.91 -9.31
C ARG A 92 -2.44 1.73 -9.59
N LEU A 93 -3.06 0.70 -9.03
CA LEU A 93 -4.48 0.40 -9.24
C LEU A 93 -5.38 1.49 -8.66
N TYR A 94 -5.03 2.02 -7.48
CA TYR A 94 -5.74 3.14 -6.88
C TYR A 94 -5.68 4.42 -7.74
N LEU A 95 -4.59 4.69 -8.44
CA LEU A 95 -4.49 5.81 -9.38
C LEU A 95 -5.26 5.58 -10.70
N GLN A 96 -5.56 4.33 -11.03
CA GLN A 96 -6.30 3.92 -12.21
C GLN A 96 -7.81 3.78 -11.99
N ALA A 97 -8.25 3.51 -10.75
CA ALA A 97 -9.66 3.45 -10.33
C ALA A 97 -10.40 4.77 -10.53
#